data_AF-A0A6P0MH28-F1
#
_entry.id   AF-A0A6P0MH28-F1
#
_cell.length_a   1.000
_cell.length_b   1.000
_cell.length_c   1.000
_cell.angle_alpha   90.00
_cell.angle_beta   90.00
_cell.angle_gamma   90.00
#
_symmetry.space_group_name_H-M   'P 1'
#
loop_
_entity.id
_entity.type
_entity.pdbx_description
1 polymer ?
#
loop_
_entity_poly.entity_id
_entity_poly.type
_entity_poly.pdbx_seq_one_letter_code
_entity_poly.pdbx_strand_id
1 'polypeptide(L)'
;MTNEKQQIYQDFITAAAGGLEDYPQLMYMGVETCPYKQTIKDYPNYLSIKPDGKNLVSVPKADATFSPYPQIGQVPEIDEQGLKFLDQYITEACICVSSFVEEQIKTKWLGRNALKNDEFWSTSKILPIVNLVSRLNINYPNINLDNCYIRGTNQQGVENNYPFSDLVKDVVSYEESIGTSNSLGVMFKQFYTQGEITDWVKSITGNYDLMFWGGYGEKPFIEQPELFDNTTQQVMLTSTAPNHRGDNKISAYDLTRMMSLVGWHQHLPETSKLPGVQWHNLESIVRALGTDPARYIDLAIAKLGLQEVIDYPVIISKLGNGATNVRNRTEAVYVALVQLVIPNPLKLEQPAKLISLSMAIKGAKRLEPRDLDQEVVELDASMAAEITEILRRAVIGELI
;
A
#
# COMPACT_ATOMS: atom_id res chain seq x y z
N MET A 1 24.07 12.13 6.56
CA MET A 1 22.92 12.10 7.49
C MET A 1 23.01 13.33 8.37
N THR A 2 21.93 14.09 8.58
CA THR A 2 21.93 15.22 9.54
C THR A 2 21.99 14.67 10.97
N ASN A 3 22.47 15.45 11.95
CA ASN A 3 22.53 15.02 13.36
C ASN A 3 21.16 14.58 13.90
N GLU A 4 20.08 15.24 13.46
CA GLU A 4 18.71 14.90 13.83
C GLU A 4 18.24 13.55 13.27
N LYS A 5 18.48 13.29 11.97
CA LYS A 5 18.14 12.00 11.34
C LYS A 5 18.91 10.84 11.98
N GLN A 6 20.17 11.07 12.36
CA GLN A 6 20.96 10.07 13.07
C GLN A 6 20.39 9.78 14.47
N GLN A 7 19.93 10.80 15.20
CA GLN A 7 19.28 10.60 16.49
C GLN A 7 17.97 9.80 16.34
N ILE A 8 17.12 10.16 15.37
CA ILE A 8 15.87 9.43 15.08
C ILE A 8 16.16 7.95 14.81
N TYR A 9 17.18 7.66 13.99
CA TYR A 9 17.61 6.29 13.73
C TYR A 9 18.04 5.55 15.00
N GLN A 10 18.85 6.16 15.87
CA GLN A 10 19.29 5.53 17.12
C GLN A 10 18.13 5.26 18.09
N ASP A 11 17.15 6.16 18.13
CA ASP A 11 15.95 5.96 18.94
C ASP A 11 15.15 4.75 18.40
N PHE A 12 15.04 4.60 17.08
CA PHE A 12 14.39 3.45 16.47
C PHE A 12 15.21 2.16 16.57
N ILE A 13 16.54 2.21 16.59
CA ILE A 13 17.36 1.04 16.90
C ILE A 13 17.04 0.49 18.29
N THR A 14 16.89 1.40 19.26
CA THR A 14 16.51 1.01 20.62
C THR A 14 15.11 0.41 20.66
N ALA A 15 14.16 0.99 19.91
CA ALA A 15 12.77 0.51 19.85
C ALA A 15 12.61 -0.79 19.04
N ALA A 16 13.49 -1.04 18.06
CA ALA A 16 13.50 -2.25 17.25
C ALA A 16 14.20 -3.44 17.95
N ALA A 17 14.84 -3.20 19.11
CA ALA A 17 15.56 -4.23 19.84
C ALA A 17 14.67 -5.44 20.15
N GLY A 18 15.18 -6.64 19.87
CA GLY A 18 14.46 -7.90 20.01
C GLY A 18 13.64 -8.33 18.80
N GLY A 19 13.67 -7.57 17.70
CA GLY A 19 13.14 -8.02 16.41
C GLY A 19 13.83 -9.30 15.93
N LEU A 20 13.07 -10.17 15.27
CA LEU A 20 13.53 -11.46 14.71
C LEU A 20 13.32 -11.48 13.20
N GLU A 21 14.02 -12.36 12.47
CA GLU A 21 13.97 -12.50 11.00
C GLU A 21 12.57 -12.28 10.38
N ASP A 22 11.58 -13.05 10.84
CA ASP A 22 10.21 -13.03 10.31
C ASP A 22 9.30 -12.01 11.02
N TYR A 23 9.75 -11.45 12.15
CA TYR A 23 8.96 -10.55 12.99
C TYR A 23 9.75 -9.28 13.40
N PRO A 24 10.03 -8.36 12.45
CA PRO A 24 10.57 -7.05 12.77
C PRO A 24 9.65 -6.28 13.73
N GLN A 25 10.22 -5.79 14.83
CA GLN A 25 9.47 -5.27 15.97
C GLN A 25 8.63 -4.02 15.63
N LEU A 26 9.19 -3.06 14.89
CA LEU A 26 8.51 -1.81 14.53
C LEU A 26 7.51 -2.03 13.39
N MET A 27 7.89 -2.85 12.40
CA MET A 27 7.00 -3.21 11.30
C MET A 27 5.76 -4.01 11.78
N TYR A 28 5.85 -4.77 12.86
CA TYR A 28 4.73 -5.58 13.38
C TYR A 28 4.16 -5.08 14.72
N MET A 29 4.26 -3.77 15.00
CA MET A 29 3.62 -3.16 16.19
C MET A 29 2.09 -3.34 16.21
N GLY A 30 1.47 -3.55 15.04
CA GLY A 30 0.07 -3.93 14.93
C GLY A 30 -0.91 -2.76 14.95
N VAL A 31 -2.09 -2.98 14.37
CA VAL A 31 -3.18 -1.99 14.39
C VAL A 31 -3.70 -1.69 15.80
N GLU A 32 -3.53 -2.60 16.75
CA GLU A 32 -3.98 -2.43 18.13
C GLU A 32 -3.25 -1.30 18.87
N THR A 33 -2.03 -0.98 18.45
CA THR A 33 -1.25 0.14 19.02
C THR A 33 -1.44 1.45 18.24
N CYS A 34 -2.18 1.43 17.13
CA CYS A 34 -2.44 2.60 16.31
C CYS A 34 -3.43 3.55 17.01
N PRO A 35 -3.06 4.83 17.26
CA PRO A 35 -3.97 5.81 17.84
C PRO A 35 -5.16 6.12 16.92
N TYR A 36 -5.05 5.79 15.63
CA TYR A 36 -6.06 6.03 14.60
C TYR A 36 -6.90 4.80 14.27
N LYS A 37 -6.79 3.69 15.02
CA LYS A 37 -7.55 2.46 14.74
C LYS A 37 -9.06 2.70 14.61
N GLN A 38 -9.63 3.53 15.50
CA GLN A 38 -11.07 3.77 15.54
C GLN A 38 -11.57 4.58 14.33
N THR A 39 -10.69 5.29 13.61
CA THR A 39 -11.03 6.10 12.44
C THR A 39 -10.92 5.34 11.12
N ILE A 40 -10.42 4.09 11.12
CA ILE A 40 -10.30 3.27 9.89
C ILE A 40 -11.63 3.15 9.15
N LYS A 41 -12.74 3.02 9.89
CA LYS A 41 -14.10 2.98 9.32
C LYS A 41 -14.46 4.24 8.51
N ASP A 42 -13.85 5.37 8.87
CA ASP A 42 -14.10 6.69 8.28
C ASP A 42 -13.11 7.03 7.16
N TYR A 43 -12.10 6.18 6.90
CA TYR A 43 -11.11 6.40 5.83
C TYR A 43 -11.74 6.68 4.45
N PRO A 44 -12.80 5.96 4.01
CA PRO A 44 -13.46 6.32 2.75
C PRO A 44 -13.97 7.76 2.71
N ASN A 45 -14.57 8.24 3.81
CA ASN A 45 -15.05 9.61 3.91
C ASN A 45 -13.88 10.61 3.93
N TYR A 46 -12.82 10.30 4.67
CA TYR A 46 -11.64 11.17 4.76
C TYR A 46 -10.88 11.26 3.43
N LEU A 47 -10.83 10.18 2.66
CA LEU A 47 -10.24 10.19 1.31
C LEU A 47 -11.02 11.10 0.36
N SER A 48 -12.32 11.29 0.56
CA SER A 48 -13.14 12.19 -0.28
C SER A 48 -12.88 13.69 -0.03
N ILE A 49 -12.12 14.04 1.03
CA ILE A 49 -11.82 15.43 1.36
C ILE A 49 -10.99 16.07 0.24
N LYS A 50 -11.45 17.24 -0.22
CA LYS A 50 -10.82 18.05 -1.27
C LYS A 50 -10.48 19.44 -0.73
N PRO A 51 -9.27 19.98 -1.00
CA PRO A 51 -8.93 21.36 -0.65
C PRO A 51 -9.83 22.38 -1.36
N ASP A 52 -10.30 23.38 -0.62
CA ASP A 52 -11.13 24.48 -1.14
C ASP A 52 -10.31 25.74 -1.51
N GLY A 53 -9.00 25.71 -1.26
CA GLY A 53 -8.08 26.81 -1.52
C GLY A 53 -8.18 27.97 -0.51
N LYS A 54 -9.08 27.89 0.47
CA LYS A 54 -9.38 28.95 1.45
C LYS A 54 -9.19 28.50 2.89
N ASN A 55 -9.88 27.42 3.28
CA ASN A 55 -9.82 26.83 4.62
C ASN A 55 -8.91 25.59 4.63
N LEU A 56 -8.77 24.90 3.50
CA LEU A 56 -7.90 23.75 3.31
C LEU A 56 -7.07 23.91 2.04
N VAL A 57 -5.75 23.77 2.16
CA VAL A 57 -4.80 23.88 1.02
C VAL A 57 -3.89 22.66 0.96
N SER A 58 -3.49 22.26 -0.25
CA SER A 58 -2.49 21.20 -0.43
C SER A 58 -1.09 21.62 0.00
N VAL A 59 -0.38 20.69 0.62
CA VAL A 59 1.05 20.78 0.93
C VAL A 59 1.75 19.49 0.47
N PRO A 60 2.80 19.58 -0.38
CA PRO A 60 3.33 20.80 -0.99
C PRO A 60 2.35 21.45 -1.97
N LYS A 61 2.56 22.75 -2.24
CA LYS A 61 1.87 23.44 -3.33
C LYS A 61 2.50 22.98 -4.65
N ALA A 62 1.67 22.68 -5.64
CA ALA A 62 2.15 22.34 -6.98
C ALA A 62 3.00 23.48 -7.56
N ASP A 63 4.16 23.11 -8.11
CA ASP A 63 5.02 23.98 -8.91
C ASP A 63 5.11 23.43 -10.35
N ALA A 64 6.07 23.93 -11.14
CA ALA A 64 6.25 23.51 -12.54
C ALA A 64 6.63 22.02 -12.71
N THR A 65 7.01 21.33 -11.65
CA THR A 65 7.38 19.90 -11.66
C THR A 65 6.20 18.99 -11.36
N PHE A 66 5.04 19.55 -11.00
CA PHE A 66 3.79 18.80 -10.85
C PHE A 66 3.09 18.71 -12.21
N SER A 67 2.56 17.53 -12.52
CA SER A 67 1.85 17.24 -13.76
C SER A 67 0.45 16.69 -13.46
N PRO A 68 -0.50 16.70 -14.42
CA PRO A 68 -1.74 15.95 -14.27
C PRO A 68 -1.43 14.48 -13.95
N TYR A 69 -2.25 13.87 -13.09
CA TYR A 69 -2.12 12.44 -12.81
C TYR A 69 -2.17 11.62 -14.12
N PRO A 70 -1.23 10.69 -14.37
CA PRO A 70 -1.08 10.10 -15.70
C PRO A 70 -2.27 9.17 -15.99
N GLN A 71 -2.54 8.93 -17.28
CA GLN A 71 -3.59 8.00 -17.72
C GLN A 71 -3.24 6.56 -17.34
N ILE A 72 -4.23 5.67 -17.30
CA ILE A 72 -3.95 4.23 -17.15
C ILE A 72 -3.03 3.76 -18.28
N GLY A 73 -2.07 2.88 -17.96
CA GLY A 73 -1.12 2.35 -18.94
C GLY A 73 0.01 3.30 -19.33
N GLN A 74 0.08 4.49 -18.72
CA GLN A 74 1.15 5.46 -18.94
C GLN A 74 2.07 5.54 -17.71
N VAL A 75 3.37 5.36 -17.92
CA VAL A 75 4.40 5.68 -16.94
C VAL A 75 4.64 7.20 -16.92
N PRO A 76 4.52 7.89 -15.78
CA PRO A 76 4.82 9.32 -15.67
C PRO A 76 6.33 9.58 -15.76
N GLU A 77 6.70 10.86 -15.89
CA GLU A 77 8.06 11.28 -15.60
C GLU A 77 8.34 11.10 -14.10
N ILE A 78 9.40 10.36 -13.77
CA ILE A 78 9.84 10.07 -12.40
C ILE A 78 11.19 10.75 -12.19
N ASP A 79 11.29 11.63 -11.19
CA ASP A 79 12.55 12.20 -10.76
C ASP A 79 13.36 11.17 -9.96
N GLU A 80 14.20 10.41 -10.65
CA GLU A 80 15.10 9.40 -10.08
C GLU A 80 16.16 9.98 -9.12
N GLN A 81 16.24 11.30 -8.95
CA GLN A 81 17.16 11.95 -8.02
C GLN A 81 16.44 12.53 -6.79
N GLY A 82 15.10 12.62 -6.83
CA GLY A 82 14.26 13.17 -5.79
C GLY A 82 14.35 12.43 -4.44
N LEU A 83 14.76 11.16 -4.46
CA LEU A 83 14.91 10.32 -3.26
C LEU A 83 16.38 10.06 -2.85
N LYS A 84 17.33 10.90 -3.31
CA LYS A 84 18.76 10.77 -2.92
C LYS A 84 19.04 10.90 -1.43
N PHE A 85 18.14 11.54 -0.68
CA PHE A 85 18.29 11.72 0.76
C PHE A 85 18.06 10.44 1.58
N LEU A 86 17.43 9.42 0.97
CA LEU A 86 17.19 8.13 1.63
C LEU A 86 18.51 7.39 1.88
N ASP A 87 18.61 6.64 2.97
CA ASP A 87 19.78 5.81 3.26
C ASP A 87 20.08 4.82 2.13
N GLN A 88 21.35 4.45 1.95
CA GLN A 88 21.80 3.51 0.92
C GLN A 88 21.16 2.12 1.02
N TYR A 89 20.69 1.71 2.21
CA TYR A 89 19.97 0.45 2.39
C TYR A 89 18.57 0.47 1.78
N ILE A 90 18.02 1.64 1.44
CA ILE A 90 16.82 1.74 0.59
C ILE A 90 17.23 1.55 -0.87
N THR A 91 16.98 0.36 -1.40
CA THR A 91 17.45 -0.05 -2.72
C THR A 91 16.51 0.32 -3.84
N GLU A 92 15.20 0.28 -3.59
CA GLU A 92 14.16 0.69 -4.53
C GLU A 92 13.11 1.53 -3.80
N ALA A 93 12.74 2.67 -4.37
CA ALA A 93 11.69 3.51 -3.82
C ALA A 93 10.98 4.29 -4.91
N CYS A 94 9.69 4.50 -4.72
CA CYS A 94 8.88 5.42 -5.51
C CYS A 94 7.94 6.15 -4.56
N ILE A 95 7.80 7.46 -4.73
CA ILE A 95 6.86 8.29 -3.99
C ILE A 95 6.10 9.15 -4.99
N CYS A 96 4.78 9.09 -4.93
CA CYS A 96 3.88 9.99 -5.64
C CYS A 96 3.29 10.98 -4.64
N VAL A 97 3.61 12.26 -4.79
CA VAL A 97 3.06 13.34 -3.97
C VAL A 97 1.90 13.97 -4.73
N SER A 98 0.78 14.26 -4.06
CA SER A 98 -0.36 14.93 -4.68
C SER A 98 -0.53 16.36 -4.18
N SER A 99 -1.08 17.20 -5.06
CA SER A 99 -1.47 18.57 -4.77
C SER A 99 -2.67 18.94 -5.63
N PHE A 100 -3.66 19.64 -5.08
CA PHE A 100 -4.83 20.09 -5.82
C PHE A 100 -4.61 21.49 -6.37
N VAL A 101 -4.80 21.64 -7.69
CA VAL A 101 -4.74 22.91 -8.42
C VAL A 101 -6.00 23.01 -9.27
N GLU A 102 -6.74 24.11 -9.14
CA GLU A 102 -7.98 24.33 -9.90
C GLU A 102 -8.90 23.11 -9.86
N GLU A 103 -9.13 22.59 -8.65
CA GLU A 103 -9.98 21.44 -8.40
C GLU A 103 -9.50 20.09 -9.00
N GLN A 104 -8.33 20.05 -9.62
CA GLN A 104 -7.73 18.84 -10.19
C GLN A 104 -6.55 18.38 -9.37
N ILE A 105 -6.42 17.06 -9.23
CA ILE A 105 -5.22 16.45 -8.66
C ILE A 105 -4.06 16.57 -9.66
N LYS A 106 -2.96 17.16 -9.21
CA LYS A 106 -1.65 17.13 -9.85
C LYS A 106 -0.71 16.29 -9.01
N THR A 107 0.25 15.63 -9.64
CA THR A 107 1.21 14.80 -8.94
C THR A 107 2.64 15.03 -9.38
N LYS A 108 3.55 14.72 -8.47
CA LYS A 108 4.98 14.61 -8.70
C LYS A 108 5.45 13.22 -8.30
N TRP A 109 6.24 12.58 -9.15
CA TRP A 109 6.77 11.25 -8.91
C TRP A 109 8.27 11.33 -8.65
N LEU A 110 8.69 10.82 -7.51
CA LEU A 110 10.08 10.79 -7.06
C LEU A 110 10.52 9.33 -7.00
N GLY A 111 11.73 9.05 -7.47
CA GLY A 111 12.23 7.69 -7.63
C GLY A 111 13.62 7.46 -7.06
N ARG A 112 13.87 6.20 -6.75
CA ARG A 112 15.19 5.58 -6.68
C ARG A 112 15.03 4.16 -7.23
N ASN A 113 15.57 3.91 -8.43
CA ASN A 113 15.36 2.64 -9.12
C ASN A 113 13.85 2.29 -9.21
N ALA A 114 13.01 3.30 -9.45
CA ALA A 114 11.57 3.18 -9.21
C ALA A 114 10.90 2.11 -10.10
N LEU A 115 11.41 1.94 -11.32
CA LEU A 115 10.93 0.97 -12.32
C LEU A 115 11.67 -0.37 -12.32
N LYS A 116 12.62 -0.58 -11.39
CA LYS A 116 13.34 -1.85 -11.31
C LYS A 116 12.40 -2.94 -10.81
N ASN A 117 12.15 -3.94 -11.66
CA ASN A 117 11.31 -5.09 -11.31
C ASN A 117 12.09 -6.09 -10.45
N ASP A 118 11.55 -6.38 -9.27
CA ASP A 118 12.11 -7.34 -8.31
C ASP A 118 10.98 -7.93 -7.44
N GLU A 119 11.31 -8.83 -6.52
CA GLU A 119 10.36 -9.35 -5.54
C GLU A 119 10.04 -8.26 -4.50
N PHE A 120 8.76 -7.91 -4.38
CA PHE A 120 8.20 -7.01 -3.37
C PHE A 120 7.38 -7.77 -2.31
N TRP A 121 7.60 -9.08 -2.18
CA TRP A 121 6.99 -9.93 -1.15
C TRP A 121 5.46 -9.83 -1.11
N SER A 122 4.88 -9.91 0.08
CA SER A 122 3.43 -9.87 0.33
C SER A 122 2.75 -8.57 -0.04
N THR A 123 3.49 -7.50 -0.34
CA THR A 123 2.88 -6.21 -0.72
C THR A 123 2.09 -6.28 -2.02
N SER A 124 2.48 -7.19 -2.91
CA SER A 124 1.81 -7.42 -4.20
C SER A 124 0.45 -8.13 -4.09
N LYS A 125 0.06 -8.66 -2.93
CA LYS A 125 -1.19 -9.43 -2.74
C LYS A 125 -2.45 -8.57 -2.89
N ILE A 126 -2.32 -7.25 -2.83
CA ILE A 126 -3.42 -6.31 -3.09
C ILE A 126 -3.86 -6.31 -4.56
N LEU A 127 -2.95 -6.64 -5.50
CA LEU A 127 -3.18 -6.55 -6.94
C LEU A 127 -4.33 -7.46 -7.41
N PRO A 128 -4.36 -8.78 -7.11
CA PRO A 128 -5.47 -9.63 -7.52
C PRO A 128 -6.82 -9.24 -6.87
N ILE A 129 -6.79 -8.65 -5.68
CA ILE A 129 -7.99 -8.17 -4.97
C ILE A 129 -8.57 -6.94 -5.68
N VAL A 130 -7.74 -5.94 -5.99
CA VAL A 130 -8.20 -4.74 -6.70
C VAL A 130 -8.69 -5.07 -8.11
N ASN A 131 -8.02 -5.99 -8.83
CA ASN A 131 -8.52 -6.47 -10.11
C ASN A 131 -9.90 -7.14 -9.99
N LEU A 132 -10.17 -7.82 -8.86
CA LEU A 132 -11.45 -8.52 -8.66
C LEU A 132 -12.58 -7.51 -8.62
N VAL A 133 -12.37 -6.41 -7.89
CA VAL A 133 -13.32 -5.30 -7.82
C VAL A 133 -13.56 -4.69 -9.20
N SER A 134 -12.49 -4.44 -9.96
CA SER A 134 -12.58 -3.91 -11.33
C SER A 134 -13.41 -4.83 -12.24
N ARG A 135 -13.06 -6.11 -12.33
CA ARG A 135 -13.76 -7.11 -13.16
C ARG A 135 -15.21 -7.31 -12.73
N LEU A 136 -15.46 -7.33 -11.43
CA LEU A 136 -16.79 -7.44 -10.86
C LEU A 136 -17.66 -6.26 -11.28
N ASN A 137 -17.16 -5.03 -11.12
CA ASN A 137 -17.95 -3.83 -11.37
C ASN A 137 -18.16 -3.53 -12.87
N ILE A 138 -17.27 -4.01 -13.75
CA ILE A 138 -17.52 -3.97 -15.20
C ILE A 138 -18.81 -4.72 -15.56
N ASN A 139 -19.06 -5.87 -14.92
CA ASN A 139 -20.23 -6.70 -15.22
C ASN A 139 -21.44 -6.37 -14.32
N TYR A 140 -21.18 -5.92 -13.10
CA TYR A 140 -22.18 -5.72 -12.05
C TYR A 140 -21.89 -4.41 -11.30
N PRO A 141 -22.11 -3.23 -11.91
CA PRO A 141 -21.72 -1.94 -11.32
C PRO A 141 -22.45 -1.62 -10.01
N ASN A 142 -23.69 -2.08 -9.86
CA ASN A 142 -24.51 -1.81 -8.68
C ASN A 142 -24.34 -2.85 -7.54
N ILE A 143 -23.43 -3.81 -7.69
CA ILE A 143 -23.19 -4.79 -6.63
C ILE A 143 -22.62 -4.10 -5.40
N ASN A 144 -22.93 -4.63 -4.22
CA ASN A 144 -22.30 -4.26 -2.96
C ASN A 144 -21.39 -5.41 -2.48
N LEU A 145 -20.08 -5.19 -2.49
CA LEU A 145 -19.08 -6.16 -2.04
C LEU A 145 -19.22 -6.54 -0.56
N ASP A 146 -19.78 -5.68 0.28
CA ASP A 146 -20.03 -6.00 1.69
C ASP A 146 -21.10 -7.10 1.85
N ASN A 147 -21.91 -7.36 0.81
CA ASN A 147 -22.87 -8.46 0.77
C ASN A 147 -22.33 -9.73 0.07
N CYS A 148 -21.08 -9.67 -0.41
CA CYS A 148 -20.48 -10.76 -1.17
C CYS A 148 -19.66 -11.70 -0.28
N TYR A 149 -19.64 -12.97 -0.67
CA TYR A 149 -18.92 -14.03 0.01
C TYR A 149 -18.01 -14.76 -0.98
N ILE A 150 -16.90 -15.29 -0.49
CA ILE A 150 -16.12 -16.29 -1.21
C ILE A 150 -16.51 -17.67 -0.70
N ARG A 151 -16.90 -18.54 -1.64
CA ARG A 151 -17.35 -19.90 -1.38
C ARG A 151 -16.43 -20.92 -2.02
N GLY A 152 -16.39 -22.11 -1.44
CA GLY A 152 -15.75 -23.28 -2.02
C GLY A 152 -15.17 -24.20 -0.96
N THR A 153 -14.45 -25.22 -1.40
CA THR A 153 -13.85 -26.22 -0.52
C THR A 153 -12.41 -25.83 -0.18
N ASN A 154 -12.06 -25.85 1.10
CA ASN A 154 -10.66 -25.64 1.52
C ASN A 154 -9.79 -26.88 1.32
N GLN A 155 -8.51 -26.76 1.65
CA GLN A 155 -7.53 -27.84 1.56
C GLN A 155 -7.86 -29.07 2.41
N GLN A 156 -8.72 -28.94 3.43
CA GLN A 156 -9.19 -30.02 4.29
C GLN A 156 -10.47 -30.70 3.79
N GLY A 157 -11.01 -30.28 2.63
CA GLY A 157 -12.25 -30.83 2.09
C GLY A 157 -13.52 -30.26 2.72
N VAL A 158 -13.40 -29.17 3.50
CA VAL A 158 -14.53 -28.51 4.17
C VAL A 158 -15.10 -27.41 3.28
N GLU A 159 -16.42 -27.41 3.08
CA GLU A 159 -17.12 -26.30 2.43
C GLU A 159 -17.08 -25.06 3.32
N ASN A 160 -16.67 -23.95 2.74
CA ASN A 160 -16.54 -22.67 3.42
C ASN A 160 -17.31 -21.59 2.69
N ASN A 161 -17.74 -20.59 3.46
CA ASN A 161 -18.44 -19.41 2.99
C ASN A 161 -18.04 -18.23 3.87
N TYR A 162 -17.09 -17.41 3.41
CA TYR A 162 -16.55 -16.29 4.17
C TYR A 162 -16.93 -14.96 3.54
N PRO A 163 -17.29 -13.92 4.32
CA PRO A 163 -17.45 -12.58 3.79
C PRO A 163 -16.20 -12.13 3.04
N PHE A 164 -16.38 -11.50 1.88
CA PHE A 164 -15.27 -11.02 1.06
C PHE A 164 -14.36 -10.06 1.86
N SER A 165 -14.96 -9.14 2.63
CA SER A 165 -14.24 -8.17 3.47
C SER A 165 -13.30 -8.83 4.48
N ASP A 166 -13.71 -9.94 5.08
CA ASP A 166 -12.95 -10.59 6.14
C ASP A 166 -11.71 -11.27 5.57
N LEU A 167 -11.84 -11.87 4.37
CA LEU A 167 -10.71 -12.45 3.65
C LEU A 167 -9.70 -11.39 3.21
N VAL A 168 -10.18 -10.24 2.72
CA VAL A 168 -9.28 -9.11 2.38
C VAL A 168 -8.59 -8.58 3.63
N LYS A 169 -9.32 -8.46 4.75
CA LYS A 169 -8.73 -8.07 6.04
C LYS A 169 -7.62 -9.04 6.43
N ASP A 170 -7.85 -10.35 6.38
CA ASP A 170 -6.90 -11.37 6.83
C ASP A 170 -5.65 -11.47 5.92
N VAL A 171 -5.80 -11.19 4.61
CA VAL A 171 -4.64 -11.01 3.70
C VAL A 171 -3.72 -9.88 4.17
N VAL A 172 -4.29 -8.84 4.77
CA VAL A 172 -3.60 -7.59 5.11
C VAL A 172 -3.12 -7.57 6.56
N SER A 173 -3.95 -7.99 7.52
CA SER A 173 -3.72 -7.84 8.96
C SER A 173 -2.73 -8.87 9.52
N TYR A 174 -2.55 -10.01 8.85
CA TYR A 174 -1.80 -11.17 9.36
C TYR A 174 -2.33 -11.72 10.69
N GLU A 175 -3.61 -11.49 10.99
CA GLU A 175 -4.26 -12.12 12.15
C GLU A 175 -4.44 -13.64 11.95
N GLU A 176 -4.42 -14.10 10.70
CA GLU A 176 -4.58 -15.51 10.29
C GLU A 176 -5.83 -16.17 10.88
N SER A 177 -6.89 -15.38 10.97
CA SER A 177 -8.17 -15.77 11.54
C SER A 177 -8.94 -16.76 10.65
N ILE A 178 -8.68 -16.73 9.34
CA ILE A 178 -9.28 -17.60 8.33
C ILE A 178 -8.19 -18.44 7.66
N GLY A 179 -7.09 -17.82 7.24
CA GLY A 179 -5.96 -18.49 6.61
C GLY A 179 -4.73 -17.60 6.53
N THR A 180 -3.59 -18.18 6.16
CA THR A 180 -2.35 -17.41 6.00
C THR A 180 -2.51 -16.34 4.91
N SER A 181 -1.85 -15.19 5.07
CA SER A 181 -1.84 -14.13 4.04
C SER A 181 -1.42 -14.66 2.66
N ASN A 182 -0.48 -15.60 2.63
CA ASN A 182 -0.03 -16.27 1.41
C ASN A 182 -1.13 -17.10 0.76
N SER A 183 -1.71 -18.08 1.47
CA SER A 183 -2.75 -18.95 0.91
C SER A 183 -3.99 -18.19 0.44
N LEU A 184 -4.39 -17.15 1.17
CA LEU A 184 -5.48 -16.25 0.79
C LEU A 184 -5.12 -15.39 -0.43
N GLY A 185 -3.89 -14.86 -0.49
CA GLY A 185 -3.39 -14.13 -1.65
C GLY A 185 -3.39 -14.97 -2.93
N VAL A 186 -3.03 -16.26 -2.83
CA VAL A 186 -3.10 -17.20 -3.97
C VAL A 186 -4.55 -17.55 -4.31
N MET A 187 -5.43 -17.67 -3.33
CA MET A 187 -6.87 -17.88 -3.57
C MET A 187 -7.46 -16.73 -4.41
N PHE A 188 -7.13 -15.47 -4.10
CA PHE A 188 -7.57 -14.34 -4.93
C PHE A 188 -6.99 -14.38 -6.35
N LYS A 189 -5.79 -14.93 -6.54
CA LYS A 189 -5.24 -15.17 -7.88
C LYS A 189 -6.00 -16.26 -8.65
N GLN A 190 -6.77 -17.14 -8.02
CA GLN A 190 -7.51 -18.20 -8.72
C GLN A 190 -8.61 -17.67 -9.66
N PHE A 191 -9.05 -16.42 -9.50
CA PHE A 191 -10.00 -15.77 -10.40
C PHE A 191 -9.42 -15.37 -11.78
N TYR A 192 -8.11 -15.55 -12.00
CA TYR A 192 -7.44 -15.17 -13.24
C TYR A 192 -6.33 -16.13 -13.60
N THR A 193 -6.15 -16.40 -14.88
CA THR A 193 -4.91 -16.97 -15.38
C THR A 193 -3.71 -16.06 -15.10
N GLN A 194 -2.50 -16.63 -15.12
CA GLN A 194 -1.25 -15.88 -14.90
C GLN A 194 -1.06 -14.73 -15.89
N GLY A 195 -1.41 -14.97 -17.17
CA GLY A 195 -1.35 -13.97 -18.23
C GLY A 195 -2.31 -12.83 -17.97
N GLU A 196 -3.59 -13.14 -17.71
CA GLU A 196 -4.63 -12.13 -17.48
C GLU A 196 -4.28 -11.15 -16.35
N ILE A 197 -3.85 -11.65 -15.19
CA ILE A 197 -3.51 -10.74 -14.07
C ILE A 197 -2.24 -9.94 -14.37
N THR A 198 -1.26 -10.52 -15.07
CA THR A 198 -0.02 -9.81 -15.45
C THR A 198 -0.32 -8.70 -16.44
N ASP A 199 -1.09 -9.00 -17.49
CA ASP A 199 -1.48 -8.06 -18.53
C ASP A 199 -2.36 -6.96 -17.96
N TRP A 200 -3.23 -7.28 -17.00
CA TRP A 200 -4.00 -6.27 -16.26
C TRP A 200 -3.06 -5.30 -15.53
N VAL A 201 -2.10 -5.78 -14.72
CA VAL A 201 -1.17 -4.88 -14.02
C VAL A 201 -0.39 -4.00 -15.02
N LYS A 202 0.09 -4.58 -16.13
CA LYS A 202 0.77 -3.83 -17.21
C LYS A 202 -0.13 -2.75 -17.81
N SER A 203 -1.40 -3.07 -18.09
CA SER A 203 -2.37 -2.12 -18.66
C SER A 203 -2.72 -0.97 -17.71
N ILE A 204 -2.59 -1.18 -16.40
CA ILE A 204 -2.87 -0.15 -15.39
C ILE A 204 -1.64 0.74 -15.17
N THR A 205 -0.44 0.16 -15.06
CA THR A 205 0.77 0.90 -14.69
C THR A 205 1.57 1.41 -15.88
N GLY A 206 1.49 0.74 -17.03
CA GLY A 206 2.31 1.01 -18.21
C GLY A 206 3.72 0.38 -18.15
N ASN A 207 4.07 -0.31 -17.06
CA ASN A 207 5.35 -1.02 -16.94
C ASN A 207 5.25 -2.40 -17.60
N TYR A 208 5.54 -2.47 -18.90
CA TYR A 208 5.40 -3.71 -19.68
C TYR A 208 6.50 -4.76 -19.39
N ASP A 209 7.53 -4.42 -18.62
CA ASP A 209 8.64 -5.30 -18.28
C ASP A 209 8.36 -6.17 -17.03
N LEU A 210 7.26 -5.93 -16.31
CA LEU A 210 6.91 -6.68 -15.10
C LEU A 210 6.48 -8.13 -15.39
N MET A 211 6.55 -8.97 -14.37
CA MET A 211 6.06 -10.35 -14.36
C MET A 211 5.32 -10.66 -13.06
N PHE A 212 4.11 -11.19 -13.12
CA PHE A 212 3.29 -11.41 -11.93
C PHE A 212 2.63 -12.79 -11.90
N TRP A 213 3.46 -13.84 -11.89
CA TRP A 213 3.03 -15.22 -12.10
C TRP A 213 3.04 -16.08 -10.83
N GLY A 214 3.80 -15.68 -9.81
CA GLY A 214 4.09 -16.48 -8.63
C GLY A 214 2.92 -16.64 -7.66
N GLY A 215 2.82 -17.82 -7.05
CA GLY A 215 1.81 -18.19 -6.05
C GLY A 215 2.28 -18.06 -4.60
N TYR A 216 3.12 -17.09 -4.25
CA TYR A 216 3.48 -16.75 -2.86
C TYR A 216 4.01 -17.92 -1.97
N GLY A 217 4.49 -19.01 -2.56
CA GLY A 217 5.05 -20.15 -1.83
C GLY A 217 4.04 -21.10 -1.19
N GLU A 218 2.73 -20.85 -1.31
CA GLU A 218 1.67 -21.67 -0.69
C GLU A 218 0.58 -22.09 -1.69
N LYS A 219 -0.18 -23.12 -1.33
CA LYS A 219 -1.40 -23.49 -2.07
C LYS A 219 -2.53 -22.49 -1.74
N PRO A 220 -3.48 -22.25 -2.67
CA PRO A 220 -4.63 -21.41 -2.37
C PRO A 220 -5.45 -22.00 -1.22
N PHE A 221 -6.02 -21.14 -0.37
CA PHE A 221 -6.86 -21.56 0.75
C PHE A 221 -8.11 -22.33 0.28
N ILE A 222 -8.80 -21.80 -0.74
CA ILE A 222 -9.85 -22.48 -1.53
C ILE A 222 -9.32 -22.61 -2.95
N GLU A 223 -9.27 -23.83 -3.51
CA GLU A 223 -8.70 -24.07 -4.85
C GLU A 223 -9.60 -23.54 -5.98
N GLN A 224 -10.92 -23.64 -5.80
CA GLN A 224 -11.91 -23.20 -6.78
C GLN A 224 -12.89 -22.21 -6.15
N PRO A 225 -12.43 -20.98 -5.82
CA PRO A 225 -13.29 -20.01 -5.18
C PRO A 225 -14.37 -19.48 -6.14
N GLU A 226 -15.54 -19.23 -5.59
CA GLU A 226 -16.63 -18.50 -6.24
C GLU A 226 -16.91 -17.22 -5.45
N LEU A 227 -17.06 -16.09 -6.15
CA LEU A 227 -17.61 -14.88 -5.55
C LEU A 227 -19.14 -14.93 -5.67
N PHE A 228 -19.82 -14.99 -4.55
CA PHE A 228 -21.27 -15.11 -4.46
C PHE A 228 -21.88 -13.87 -3.82
N ASP A 229 -22.91 -13.29 -4.43
CA ASP A 229 -23.69 -12.22 -3.82
C ASP A 229 -24.86 -12.79 -3.02
N ASN A 230 -24.82 -12.57 -1.71
CA ASN A 230 -25.86 -13.05 -0.81
C ASN A 230 -27.20 -12.31 -0.95
N THR A 231 -27.22 -11.15 -1.62
CA THR A 231 -28.46 -10.42 -1.88
C THR A 231 -29.24 -11.04 -3.03
N THR A 232 -28.57 -11.22 -4.17
CA THR A 232 -29.20 -11.78 -5.38
C THR A 232 -29.22 -13.31 -5.40
N GLN A 233 -28.48 -13.95 -4.49
CA GLN A 233 -28.25 -15.39 -4.44
C GLN A 233 -27.60 -15.94 -5.72
N GLN A 234 -26.70 -15.14 -6.33
CA GLN A 234 -26.04 -15.49 -7.59
C GLN A 234 -24.52 -15.58 -7.43
N VAL A 235 -23.92 -16.51 -8.19
CA VAL A 235 -22.48 -16.55 -8.40
C VAL A 235 -22.11 -15.47 -9.41
N MET A 236 -21.29 -14.52 -8.97
CA MET A 236 -20.90 -13.34 -9.74
C MET A 236 -19.63 -13.59 -10.55
N LEU A 237 -18.66 -14.28 -9.95
CA LEU A 237 -17.40 -14.68 -10.58
C LEU A 237 -17.02 -16.09 -10.13
N THR A 238 -16.44 -16.87 -11.03
CA THR A 238 -15.92 -18.22 -10.76
C THR A 238 -14.40 -18.28 -10.96
N SER A 239 -13.77 -19.24 -10.29
CA SER A 239 -12.35 -19.54 -10.47
C SER A 239 -12.02 -19.97 -11.89
N THR A 240 -10.83 -19.62 -12.35
CA THR A 240 -10.18 -20.16 -13.55
C THR A 240 -9.28 -21.37 -13.24
N ALA A 241 -9.12 -21.70 -11.94
CA ALA A 241 -8.29 -22.76 -11.35
C ALA A 241 -6.84 -22.89 -11.91
N PRO A 242 -6.10 -21.80 -12.12
CA PRO A 242 -4.78 -21.86 -12.73
C PRO A 242 -3.69 -22.21 -11.72
N ASN A 243 -2.64 -22.81 -12.26
CA ASN A 243 -1.45 -23.18 -11.50
C ASN A 243 -0.46 -22.00 -11.47
N HIS A 244 -0.62 -21.09 -10.51
CA HIS A 244 0.27 -19.94 -10.33
C HIS A 244 1.67 -20.36 -9.85
N ARG A 245 2.64 -20.36 -10.78
CA ARG A 245 4.07 -20.66 -10.56
C ARG A 245 4.97 -19.60 -11.19
N GLY A 246 6.17 -19.44 -10.63
CA GLY A 246 7.17 -18.47 -11.11
C GLY A 246 7.29 -17.28 -10.15
N ASP A 247 7.77 -16.16 -10.69
CA ASP A 247 8.15 -15.00 -9.90
C ASP A 247 7.06 -13.92 -9.89
N ASN A 248 7.12 -13.02 -8.90
CA ASN A 248 6.33 -11.79 -8.83
C ASN A 248 7.29 -10.59 -8.87
N LYS A 249 7.84 -10.33 -10.06
CA LYS A 249 8.74 -9.20 -10.34
C LYS A 249 7.96 -7.96 -10.74
N ILE A 250 7.73 -7.09 -9.76
CA ILE A 250 7.08 -5.80 -9.92
C ILE A 250 8.00 -4.69 -9.39
N SER A 251 7.68 -3.44 -9.67
CA SER A 251 8.50 -2.31 -9.26
C SER A 251 7.87 -1.52 -8.10
N ALA A 252 8.68 -0.67 -7.45
CA ALA A 252 8.18 0.29 -6.47
C ALA A 252 7.15 1.25 -7.10
N TYR A 253 7.37 1.63 -8.36
CA TYR A 253 6.42 2.40 -9.14
C TYR A 253 5.07 1.69 -9.27
N ASP A 254 5.03 0.41 -9.61
CA ASP A 254 3.76 -0.32 -9.82
C ASP A 254 2.89 -0.33 -8.55
N LEU A 255 3.51 -0.53 -7.40
CA LEU A 255 2.82 -0.56 -6.10
C LEU A 255 2.38 0.83 -5.65
N THR A 256 3.23 1.85 -5.85
CA THR A 256 2.88 3.25 -5.60
C THR A 256 1.71 3.69 -6.49
N ARG A 257 1.77 3.30 -7.76
CA ARG A 257 0.71 3.54 -8.74
C ARG A 257 -0.59 2.88 -8.30
N MET A 258 -0.56 1.60 -7.93
CA MET A 258 -1.76 0.90 -7.47
C MET A 258 -2.38 1.55 -6.22
N MET A 259 -1.57 1.87 -5.21
CA MET A 259 -2.08 2.47 -3.99
C MET A 259 -2.66 3.87 -4.22
N SER A 260 -2.02 4.68 -5.07
CA SER A 260 -2.57 5.99 -5.46
C SER A 260 -3.87 5.87 -6.26
N LEU A 261 -4.01 4.88 -7.14
CA LEU A 261 -5.26 4.60 -7.85
C LEU A 261 -6.37 4.20 -6.88
N VAL A 262 -6.06 3.41 -5.85
CA VAL A 262 -7.02 3.02 -4.82
C VAL A 262 -7.44 4.23 -3.97
N GLY A 263 -6.48 4.94 -3.37
CA GLY A 263 -6.79 5.98 -2.40
C GLY A 263 -7.31 7.28 -3.01
N TRP A 264 -6.91 7.63 -4.24
CA TRP A 264 -7.34 8.87 -4.89
C TRP A 264 -8.45 8.68 -5.92
N HIS A 265 -9.02 7.47 -6.06
CA HIS A 265 -9.97 7.10 -7.13
C HIS A 265 -11.06 8.15 -7.40
N GLN A 266 -11.66 8.73 -6.36
CA GLN A 266 -12.72 9.74 -6.49
C GLN A 266 -12.25 11.07 -7.11
N HIS A 267 -10.96 11.38 -7.00
CA HIS A 267 -10.35 12.63 -7.45
C HIS A 267 -9.71 12.51 -8.83
N LEU A 268 -9.54 11.30 -9.34
CA LEU A 268 -8.90 11.06 -10.63
C LEU A 268 -9.83 11.42 -11.79
N PRO A 269 -9.30 11.91 -12.92
CA PRO A 269 -10.07 12.00 -14.15
C PRO A 269 -10.42 10.59 -14.66
N GLU A 270 -11.51 10.45 -15.42
CA GLU A 270 -11.99 9.15 -15.92
C GLU A 270 -10.91 8.34 -16.66
N THR A 271 -10.05 9.00 -17.45
CA THR A 271 -8.95 8.36 -18.19
C THR A 271 -7.85 7.77 -17.30
N SER A 272 -7.86 8.10 -16.01
CA SER A 272 -6.88 7.65 -15.02
C SER A 272 -7.48 6.73 -13.96
N LYS A 273 -8.81 6.56 -13.93
CA LYS A 273 -9.49 5.69 -12.95
C LYS A 273 -9.28 4.22 -13.27
N LEU A 274 -9.33 3.38 -12.24
CA LEU A 274 -9.40 1.94 -12.41
C LEU A 274 -10.63 1.56 -13.25
N PRO A 275 -10.50 0.76 -14.31
CA PRO A 275 -11.61 0.46 -15.21
C PRO A 275 -12.81 -0.14 -14.49
N GLY A 276 -13.99 0.46 -14.68
CA GLY A 276 -15.27 0.01 -14.15
C GLY A 276 -15.45 0.10 -12.62
N VAL A 277 -14.40 0.36 -11.85
CA VAL A 277 -14.45 0.38 -10.38
C VAL A 277 -15.40 1.45 -9.89
N GLN A 278 -16.36 1.04 -9.07
CA GLN A 278 -17.25 1.93 -8.35
C GLN A 278 -16.71 2.18 -6.95
N TRP A 279 -16.82 3.43 -6.49
CA TRP A 279 -16.21 3.85 -5.23
C TRP A 279 -16.72 3.03 -4.03
N HIS A 280 -18.02 2.79 -3.92
CA HIS A 280 -18.63 2.07 -2.79
C HIS A 280 -18.06 0.65 -2.60
N ASN A 281 -17.57 0.02 -3.66
CA ASN A 281 -16.92 -1.29 -3.60
C ASN A 281 -15.44 -1.22 -3.23
N LEU A 282 -14.79 -0.09 -3.54
CA LEU A 282 -13.40 0.15 -3.15
C LEU A 282 -13.27 0.48 -1.66
N GLU A 283 -14.33 1.02 -1.04
CA GLU A 283 -14.33 1.35 0.38
C GLU A 283 -14.02 0.15 1.29
N SER A 284 -14.53 -1.04 0.95
CA SER A 284 -14.25 -2.27 1.70
C SER A 284 -12.76 -2.61 1.67
N ILE A 285 -12.10 -2.39 0.53
CA ILE A 285 -10.65 -2.58 0.37
C ILE A 285 -9.88 -1.53 1.18
N VAL A 286 -10.30 -0.26 1.11
CA VAL A 286 -9.69 0.84 1.87
C VAL A 286 -9.73 0.56 3.38
N ARG A 287 -10.88 0.12 3.90
CA ARG A 287 -11.02 -0.24 5.32
C ARG A 287 -10.09 -1.40 5.71
N ALA A 288 -10.00 -2.44 4.87
CA ALA A 288 -9.10 -3.56 5.13
C ALA A 288 -7.62 -3.17 5.06
N LEU A 289 -7.21 -2.31 4.11
CA LEU A 289 -5.84 -1.80 4.05
C LEU A 289 -5.44 -0.93 5.25
N GLY A 290 -6.42 -0.37 5.96
CA GLY A 290 -6.17 0.32 7.24
C GLY A 290 -5.80 -0.60 8.40
N THR A 291 -6.02 -1.92 8.28
CA THR A 291 -5.75 -2.89 9.35
C THR A 291 -4.38 -3.57 9.26
N ASP A 292 -3.56 -3.23 8.26
CA ASP A 292 -2.19 -3.77 8.13
C ASP A 292 -1.36 -3.44 9.40
N PRO A 293 -0.49 -4.34 9.86
CA PRO A 293 0.23 -4.12 11.10
C PRO A 293 1.44 -3.18 10.97
N ALA A 294 1.86 -2.77 9.76
CA ALA A 294 2.98 -1.84 9.59
C ALA A 294 2.64 -0.40 9.94
N ARG A 295 3.16 0.03 11.10
CA ARG A 295 2.90 1.33 11.73
C ARG A 295 4.06 2.32 11.64
N TYR A 296 4.87 2.24 10.59
CA TYR A 296 5.95 3.23 10.39
C TYR A 296 5.44 4.67 10.27
N ILE A 297 4.25 4.89 9.71
CA ILE A 297 3.66 6.24 9.66
C ILE A 297 3.20 6.70 11.03
N ASP A 298 2.64 5.83 11.86
CA ASP A 298 2.27 6.17 13.23
C ASP A 298 3.52 6.54 14.05
N LEU A 299 4.60 5.77 13.90
CA LEU A 299 5.91 6.06 14.49
C LEU A 299 6.46 7.40 14.02
N ALA A 300 6.37 7.69 12.72
CA ALA A 300 6.79 8.97 12.15
C ALA A 300 5.97 10.14 12.71
N ILE A 301 4.64 10.00 12.77
CA ILE A 301 3.73 10.98 13.35
C ILE A 301 4.08 11.25 14.82
N ALA A 302 4.28 10.21 15.61
CA ALA A 302 4.70 10.30 17.01
C ALA A 302 6.04 11.04 17.13
N LYS A 303 7.02 10.65 16.31
CA LYS A 303 8.37 11.19 16.37
C LYS A 303 8.42 12.67 15.98
N LEU A 304 7.57 13.08 15.04
CA LEU A 304 7.44 14.48 14.60
C LEU A 304 6.51 15.32 15.50
N GLY A 305 5.93 14.72 16.56
CA GLY A 305 5.03 15.42 17.47
C GLY A 305 3.70 15.83 16.84
N LEU A 306 3.23 15.09 15.83
CA LEU A 306 2.03 15.43 15.05
C LEU A 306 0.75 14.79 15.57
N GLN A 307 0.82 13.92 16.58
CA GLN A 307 -0.30 13.09 17.04
C GLN A 307 -1.54 13.91 17.41
N GLU A 308 -1.34 15.02 18.13
CA GLU A 308 -2.41 15.85 18.69
C GLU A 308 -2.96 16.91 17.71
N VAL A 309 -2.45 16.95 16.48
CA VAL A 309 -2.79 17.99 15.49
C VAL A 309 -3.28 17.45 14.16
N ILE A 310 -3.62 16.16 14.07
CA ILE A 310 -4.16 15.54 12.85
C ILE A 310 -5.65 15.26 13.06
N ASP A 311 -6.52 15.84 12.22
CA ASP A 311 -7.98 15.68 12.33
C ASP A 311 -8.50 14.48 11.53
N TYR A 312 -8.02 14.31 10.30
CA TYR A 312 -8.54 13.32 9.35
C TYR A 312 -7.40 12.42 8.84
N PRO A 313 -6.88 11.50 9.67
CA PRO A 313 -5.81 10.60 9.28
C PRO A 313 -6.35 9.48 8.39
N VAL A 314 -5.69 9.25 7.26
CA VAL A 314 -5.81 8.03 6.46
C VAL A 314 -4.44 7.44 6.27
N ILE A 315 -4.26 6.21 6.72
CA ILE A 315 -3.03 5.44 6.58
C ILE A 315 -3.44 4.05 6.11
N ILE A 316 -3.36 3.82 4.80
CA ILE A 316 -3.55 2.49 4.23
C ILE A 316 -2.18 1.93 3.85
N SER A 317 -1.89 0.70 4.26
CA SER A 317 -0.57 0.11 4.01
C SER A 317 -0.62 -1.37 3.69
N LYS A 318 0.51 -1.86 3.17
CA LYS A 318 0.80 -3.28 3.06
C LYS A 318 2.30 -3.48 3.25
N LEU A 319 2.66 -4.38 4.16
CA LEU A 319 4.05 -4.78 4.38
C LEU A 319 4.42 -6.09 3.68
N GLY A 320 5.73 -6.32 3.57
CA GLY A 320 6.33 -7.62 3.27
C GLY A 320 7.79 -7.62 3.68
N ASN A 321 8.25 -8.69 4.31
CA ASN A 321 9.63 -8.87 4.75
C ASN A 321 10.05 -10.32 4.52
N GLY A 322 11.37 -10.53 4.58
CA GLY A 322 11.95 -11.86 4.62
C GLY A 322 13.42 -11.82 4.21
N ALA A 323 14.16 -12.86 4.58
CA ALA A 323 15.49 -13.08 4.05
C ALA A 323 15.45 -14.08 2.89
N THR A 324 16.41 -13.96 1.97
CA THR A 324 16.57 -14.99 0.93
C THR A 324 17.98 -15.53 0.89
N ASN A 325 18.10 -16.83 0.65
CA ASN A 325 19.38 -17.47 0.38
C ASN A 325 19.93 -17.07 -0.99
N VAL A 326 19.05 -16.82 -1.97
CA VAL A 326 19.46 -16.45 -3.34
C VAL A 326 20.11 -15.07 -3.39
N ARG A 327 19.56 -14.08 -2.67
CA ARG A 327 20.12 -12.71 -2.62
C ARG A 327 21.04 -12.49 -1.42
N ASN A 328 21.12 -13.48 -0.52
CA ASN A 328 21.96 -13.51 0.68
C ASN A 328 21.87 -12.20 1.50
N ARG A 329 20.64 -11.76 1.78
CA ARG A 329 20.33 -10.51 2.49
C ARG A 329 18.91 -10.56 3.07
N THR A 330 18.67 -9.75 4.07
CA THR A 330 17.35 -9.46 4.65
C THR A 330 16.70 -8.31 3.89
N GLU A 331 15.41 -8.42 3.60
CA GLU A 331 14.63 -7.41 2.88
C GLU A 331 13.37 -7.01 3.65
N ALA A 332 13.01 -5.74 3.54
CA ALA A 332 11.79 -5.17 4.10
C ALA A 332 11.14 -4.27 3.06
N VAL A 333 9.83 -4.38 2.90
CA VAL A 333 9.04 -3.63 1.93
C VAL A 333 7.86 -3.01 2.65
N TYR A 334 7.69 -1.71 2.43
CA TYR A 334 6.56 -0.96 2.94
C TYR A 334 5.90 -0.21 1.80
N VAL A 335 4.61 -0.47 1.60
CA VAL A 335 3.78 0.28 0.65
C VAL A 335 2.70 1.00 1.46
N ALA A 336 2.49 2.28 1.18
CA ALA A 336 1.47 3.07 1.86
C ALA A 336 0.84 4.12 0.97
N LEU A 337 -0.38 4.52 1.31
CA LEU A 337 -0.93 5.82 1.00
C LEU A 337 -1.32 6.52 2.29
N VAL A 338 -0.91 7.78 2.38
CA VAL A 338 -1.06 8.61 3.56
C VAL A 338 -1.78 9.88 3.14
N GLN A 339 -2.86 10.20 3.84
CA GLN A 339 -3.55 11.47 3.71
C GLN A 339 -3.83 12.03 5.10
N LEU A 340 -3.33 13.23 5.39
CA LEU A 340 -3.45 13.88 6.70
C LEU A 340 -3.98 15.29 6.48
N VAL A 341 -4.95 15.68 7.32
CA VAL A 341 -5.34 17.08 7.48
C VAL A 341 -4.78 17.60 8.79
N ILE A 342 -3.89 18.59 8.68
CA ILE A 342 -3.27 19.27 9.82
C ILE A 342 -3.88 20.67 9.95
N PRO A 343 -4.81 20.90 10.91
CA PRO A 343 -5.25 22.24 11.27
C PRO A 343 -4.08 23.16 11.63
N ASN A 344 -4.29 24.47 11.55
CA ASN A 344 -3.36 25.45 12.10
C ASN A 344 -3.83 25.90 13.50
N PRO A 345 -3.39 25.23 14.59
CA PRO A 345 -3.92 25.52 15.92
C PRO A 345 -3.51 26.91 16.45
N LEU A 346 -2.46 27.53 15.89
CA LEU A 346 -1.87 28.76 16.40
C LEU A 346 -2.26 30.02 15.60
N LYS A 347 -2.79 29.85 14.38
CA LYS A 347 -3.20 30.96 13.51
C LYS A 347 -4.50 30.61 12.81
N LEU A 348 -5.63 30.94 13.43
CA LEU A 348 -6.99 30.77 12.89
C LEU A 348 -7.16 31.38 11.48
N GLU A 349 -6.32 32.33 11.09
CA GLU A 349 -6.32 32.96 9.76
C GLU A 349 -5.54 32.18 8.69
N GLN A 350 -4.81 31.12 9.05
CA GLN A 350 -4.10 30.29 8.10
C GLN A 350 -4.89 29.01 7.80
N PRO A 351 -5.00 28.60 6.52
CA PRO A 351 -5.71 27.38 6.16
C PRO A 351 -5.08 26.15 6.79
N ALA A 352 -5.92 25.15 7.07
CA ALA A 352 -5.48 23.78 7.32
C ALA A 352 -4.71 23.24 6.10
N LYS A 353 -3.84 22.26 6.36
CA LYS A 353 -2.97 21.67 5.34
C LYS A 353 -3.39 20.25 5.05
N LEU A 354 -3.66 19.94 3.78
CA LEU A 354 -3.80 18.58 3.28
C LEU A 354 -2.45 18.09 2.79
N ILE A 355 -1.92 17.05 3.43
CA ILE A 355 -0.74 16.31 2.98
C ILE A 355 -1.23 14.98 2.44
N SER A 356 -0.89 14.65 1.20
CA SER A 356 -1.34 13.39 0.59
C SER A 356 -0.29 12.83 -0.35
N LEU A 357 0.19 11.61 -0.05
CA LEU A 357 1.21 10.92 -0.81
C LEU A 357 0.98 9.41 -0.82
N SER A 358 1.47 8.75 -1.87
CA SER A 358 1.59 7.30 -1.93
C SER A 358 3.05 6.90 -2.13
N MET A 359 3.45 5.76 -1.61
CA MET A 359 4.83 5.29 -1.71
C MET A 359 4.92 3.77 -1.68
N ALA A 360 6.00 3.26 -2.26
CA ALA A 360 6.53 1.93 -2.06
C ALA A 360 8.03 2.04 -1.83
N ILE A 361 8.53 1.43 -0.76
CA ILE A 361 9.91 1.50 -0.33
C ILE A 361 10.38 0.08 -0.04
N LYS A 362 11.50 -0.31 -0.65
CA LYS A 362 12.18 -1.56 -0.39
C LYS A 362 13.57 -1.27 0.17
N GLY A 363 13.82 -1.80 1.35
CA GLY A 363 15.12 -1.83 1.99
C GLY A 363 15.74 -3.22 1.92
N ALA A 364 17.07 -3.28 1.87
CA ALA A 364 17.82 -4.51 1.92
C ALA A 364 19.11 -4.36 2.72
N LYS A 365 19.40 -5.31 3.60
CA LYS A 365 20.59 -5.28 4.46
C LYS A 365 21.29 -6.63 4.52
N ARG A 366 22.61 -6.56 4.56
CA ARG A 366 23.51 -7.71 4.71
C ARG A 366 24.66 -7.33 5.63
N LEU A 367 24.88 -8.12 6.67
CA LEU A 367 26.03 -8.01 7.57
C LEU A 367 27.08 -9.05 7.21
N GLU A 368 28.33 -8.75 7.58
CA GLU A 368 29.47 -9.66 7.43
C GLU A 368 30.26 -9.73 8.75
N PRO A 369 30.23 -10.86 9.49
CA PRO A 369 29.48 -12.09 9.20
C PRO A 369 27.95 -11.89 9.23
N ARG A 370 27.22 -12.79 8.57
CA ARG A 370 25.75 -12.70 8.46
C ARG A 370 25.09 -12.95 9.82
N ASP A 371 24.22 -12.03 10.22
CA ASP A 371 23.39 -12.09 11.42
C ASP A 371 21.99 -11.58 11.05
N LEU A 372 21.03 -12.49 10.90
CA LEU A 372 19.69 -12.19 10.36
C LEU A 372 18.87 -11.33 11.31
N ASP A 373 18.95 -11.61 12.62
CA ASP A 373 18.21 -10.87 13.62
C ASP A 373 18.75 -9.43 13.71
N GLN A 374 20.07 -9.27 13.72
CA GLN A 374 20.69 -7.94 13.70
C GLN A 374 20.42 -7.20 12.36
N GLU A 375 20.44 -7.90 11.22
CA GLU A 375 20.05 -7.32 9.94
C GLU A 375 18.62 -6.78 9.98
N VAL A 376 17.66 -7.53 10.53
CA VAL A 376 16.27 -7.10 10.69
C VAL A 376 16.18 -5.89 11.60
N VAL A 377 16.78 -5.92 12.79
CA VAL A 377 16.73 -4.80 13.75
C VAL A 377 17.24 -3.51 13.09
N GLU A 378 18.39 -3.58 12.42
CA GLU A 378 18.96 -2.38 11.79
C GLU A 378 18.18 -1.94 10.55
N LEU A 379 17.61 -2.87 9.78
CA LEU A 379 16.81 -2.54 8.60
C LEU A 379 15.46 -1.94 9.01
N ASP A 380 14.80 -2.49 10.02
CA ASP A 380 13.52 -2.04 10.55
C ASP A 380 13.62 -0.61 11.10
N ALA A 381 14.66 -0.33 11.89
CA ALA A 381 14.96 1.01 12.37
C ALA A 381 15.30 1.99 11.22
N SER A 382 16.03 1.52 10.20
CA SER A 382 16.34 2.33 9.01
C SER A 382 15.06 2.71 8.27
N MET A 383 14.18 1.74 8.01
CA MET A 383 12.89 1.96 7.34
C MET A 383 12.05 2.99 8.12
N ALA A 384 11.92 2.83 9.44
CA ALA A 384 11.19 3.77 10.29
C ALA A 384 11.77 5.20 10.23
N ALA A 385 13.10 5.34 10.28
CA ALA A 385 13.78 6.63 10.19
C ALA A 385 13.59 7.30 8.82
N GLU A 386 13.67 6.52 7.73
CA GLU A 386 13.47 7.04 6.37
C GLU A 386 12.04 7.48 6.11
N ILE A 387 11.07 6.71 6.58
CA ILE A 387 9.65 7.06 6.50
C ILE A 387 9.35 8.32 7.33
N THR A 388 10.02 8.48 8.48
CA THR A 388 9.95 9.70 9.29
C THR A 388 10.48 10.92 8.53
N GLU A 389 11.61 10.79 7.83
CA GLU A 389 12.16 11.88 7.02
C GLU A 389 11.28 12.21 5.81
N ILE A 390 10.69 11.21 5.16
CA ILE A 390 9.71 11.41 4.08
C ILE A 390 8.52 12.22 4.60
N LEU A 391 7.93 11.81 5.73
CA LEU A 391 6.78 12.51 6.31
C LEU A 391 7.16 13.93 6.75
N ARG A 392 8.33 14.12 7.37
CA ARG A 392 8.84 15.45 7.75
C ARG A 392 8.88 16.38 6.54
N ARG A 393 9.50 15.92 5.44
CA ARG A 393 9.59 16.67 4.17
C ARG A 393 8.21 16.95 3.59
N ALA A 394 7.29 15.99 3.63
CA ALA A 394 5.93 16.19 3.14
C ALA A 394 5.19 17.28 3.94
N VAL A 395 5.28 17.25 5.27
CA VAL A 395 4.61 18.19 6.18
C VAL A 395 5.09 19.64 6.00
N ILE A 396 6.39 19.82 5.78
CA ILE A 396 6.98 21.16 5.58
C ILE A 396 7.01 21.61 4.12
N GLY A 397 6.58 20.74 3.19
CA GLY A 397 6.55 21.04 1.75
C GLY A 397 7.91 20.96 1.04
N GLU A 398 8.88 20.24 1.62
CA GLU A 398 10.21 19.98 1.05
C GLU A 398 10.30 18.65 0.30
N LEU A 399 9.22 17.87 0.24
CA LEU A 399 9.16 16.65 -0.57
C LEU A 399 8.82 17.00 -2.02
N ILE A 400 9.80 17.63 -2.66
CA ILE A 400 9.82 18.05 -4.06
C ILE A 400 11.10 17.57 -4.70
#